data_AF-A0A965R2D2-F1
#
_entry.id   AF-A0A965R2D2-F1
#
_cell.length_a   1.000
_cell.length_b   1.000
_cell.length_c   1.000
_cell.angle_alpha   90.00
_cell.angle_beta   90.00
_cell.angle_gamma   90.00
#
_symmetry.space_group_name_H-M   'P 1'
#
loop_
_entity.id
_entity.type
_entity.pdbx_description
1 polymer ?
#
loop_
_entity_poly.entity_id
_entity_poly.type
_entity_poly.pdbx_seq_one_letter_code
_entity_poly.pdbx_strand_id
1 'polypeptide(L)'
;MSDIEIGRSKRARRGYTFDDVAIVPSRRTRDPQDVSVSWSIDAFSFEMPLLAAPMDSVVSPATAIALGKLGGVGVLNLEGVWTRYEEPEKVLAEIRGLSAAEATARMQEIYAAPIRPELITARLAEIRAAGVVVAGALSPQRTQEHYETVIKAGVDLFVIRGTTVSAEHVSKTTEPLNLKKFIYELDVPVIVGGAATYTAALHLMRTGAAGVLVGFGGGAASTTRASLGIHAPMATAVADVAGARRDYLDESGGRYVHVIADGGINTSGDIVKAIACGADAVMVGTA
;
A
#
# COMPACT_ATOMS: atom_id res chain seq x y z
N MET A 1 -13.23 -23.77 9.48
CA MET A 1 -13.42 -22.73 10.53
C MET A 1 -14.88 -22.76 10.95
N SER A 2 -15.20 -22.80 12.23
CA SER A 2 -16.60 -22.82 12.69
C SER A 2 -17.15 -21.39 12.70
N ASP A 3 -18.08 -21.08 11.80
CA ASP A 3 -18.80 -19.81 11.79
C ASP A 3 -19.58 -19.58 13.08
N ILE A 4 -19.51 -18.36 13.61
CA ILE A 4 -20.24 -17.92 14.82
C ILE A 4 -21.63 -17.46 14.42
N GLU A 5 -22.66 -17.90 15.13
CA GLU A 5 -24.03 -17.39 14.96
C GLU A 5 -24.13 -15.97 15.56
N ILE A 6 -24.48 -14.99 14.73
CA ILE A 6 -24.84 -13.63 15.19
C ILE A 6 -26.32 -13.60 15.60
N GLY A 7 -27.14 -14.33 14.86
CA GLY A 7 -28.55 -14.53 15.15
C GLY A 7 -29.13 -15.55 14.18
N ARG A 8 -30.43 -15.84 14.32
CA ARG A 8 -31.11 -16.96 13.63
C ARG A 8 -30.91 -17.04 12.11
N SER A 9 -30.60 -15.93 11.44
CA SER A 9 -30.39 -15.86 9.97
C SER A 9 -29.00 -15.39 9.55
N LYS A 10 -28.09 -15.12 10.50
CA LYS A 10 -26.79 -14.53 10.21
C LYS A 10 -25.67 -15.22 10.96
N ARG A 11 -24.60 -15.49 10.22
CA ARG A 11 -23.34 -16.01 10.75
C ARG A 11 -22.22 -15.06 10.42
N ALA A 12 -21.17 -15.08 11.22
CA ALA A 12 -19.94 -14.38 10.95
C ALA A 12 -18.75 -15.29 11.12
N ARG A 13 -17.73 -14.99 10.32
CA ARG A 13 -16.39 -15.52 10.50
C ARG A 13 -15.69 -14.69 11.57
N ARG A 14 -15.05 -15.36 12.54
CA ARG A 14 -14.14 -14.70 13.49
C ARG A 14 -12.89 -14.25 12.74
N GLY A 15 -12.52 -12.98 12.88
CA GLY A 15 -11.23 -12.46 12.48
C GLY A 15 -10.43 -11.98 13.69
N TYR A 16 -9.12 -11.88 13.52
CA TYR A 16 -8.12 -11.50 14.51
C TYR A 16 -7.28 -10.34 13.96
N THR A 17 -7.01 -9.37 14.82
CA THR A 17 -6.07 -8.27 14.61
C THR A 17 -4.68 -8.66 15.10
N PHE A 18 -3.69 -7.78 14.94
CA PHE A 18 -2.36 -8.03 15.52
C PHE A 18 -2.37 -7.98 17.05
N ASP A 19 -3.30 -7.27 17.69
CA ASP A 19 -3.42 -7.24 19.16
C ASP A 19 -3.92 -8.58 19.73
N ASP A 20 -4.63 -9.37 18.92
CA ASP A 20 -5.18 -10.67 19.34
C ASP A 20 -4.16 -11.82 19.28
N VAL A 21 -2.96 -11.57 18.73
CA VAL A 21 -1.95 -12.62 18.48
C VAL A 21 -0.56 -12.22 18.97
N ALA A 22 0.25 -13.22 19.28
CA ALA A 22 1.66 -13.05 19.66
C ALA A 22 2.51 -14.18 19.05
N ILE A 23 3.79 -13.89 18.86
CA ILE A 23 4.76 -14.89 18.37
C ILE A 23 5.34 -15.63 19.57
N VAL A 24 5.33 -16.96 19.50
CA VAL A 24 5.86 -17.81 20.56
C VAL A 24 7.30 -18.20 20.20
N PRO A 25 8.28 -17.97 21.11
CA PRO A 25 9.65 -18.45 20.90
C PRO A 25 9.69 -19.96 20.68
N SER A 26 10.53 -20.39 19.75
CA SER A 26 10.73 -21.81 19.44
C SER A 26 12.08 -22.31 19.98
N ARG A 27 12.44 -23.55 19.63
CA ARG A 27 13.49 -24.32 20.29
C ARG A 27 14.91 -23.72 20.19
N ARG A 28 15.24 -22.95 19.15
CA ARG A 28 16.59 -22.39 18.96
C ARG A 28 16.53 -20.87 18.78
N THR A 29 17.38 -20.17 19.50
CA THR A 29 17.64 -18.74 19.31
C THR A 29 18.78 -18.54 18.31
N ARG A 30 18.80 -17.38 17.66
CA ARG A 30 19.90 -16.89 16.82
C ARG A 30 20.27 -15.49 17.29
N ASP A 31 21.51 -15.09 17.04
CA ASP A 31 21.90 -13.71 17.28
C ASP A 31 21.19 -12.79 16.28
N PRO A 32 20.69 -11.61 16.71
CA PRO A 32 19.99 -10.70 15.81
C PRO A 32 20.83 -10.30 14.58
N GLN A 33 22.16 -10.27 14.72
CA GLN A 33 23.09 -9.96 13.63
C GLN A 33 23.14 -11.03 12.53
N ASP A 34 22.70 -12.26 12.83
CA ASP A 34 22.65 -13.38 11.87
C ASP A 34 21.34 -13.43 11.08
N VAL A 35 20.38 -12.56 11.40
CA VAL A 35 19.06 -12.53 10.76
C VAL A 35 19.09 -11.56 9.59
N SER A 36 18.88 -12.07 8.37
CA SER A 36 18.63 -11.19 7.23
C SER A 36 17.20 -10.65 7.29
N VAL A 37 17.08 -9.34 7.17
CA VAL A 37 15.80 -8.62 6.98
C VAL A 37 15.69 -8.03 5.57
N SER A 38 16.54 -8.46 4.65
CA SER A 38 16.50 -8.01 3.26
C SER A 38 15.18 -8.38 2.60
N TRP A 39 14.65 -7.50 1.76
CA TRP A 39 13.46 -7.74 0.95
C TRP A 39 13.78 -7.52 -0.52
N SER A 40 13.39 -8.47 -1.37
CA SER A 40 13.52 -8.33 -2.82
C SER A 40 12.13 -8.46 -3.44
N ILE A 41 11.84 -7.61 -4.43
CA ILE A 41 10.62 -7.66 -5.24
C ILE A 41 11.00 -7.31 -6.68
N ASP A 42 10.66 -8.20 -7.61
CA ASP A 42 11.10 -8.10 -9.00
C ASP A 42 12.64 -7.95 -9.09
N ALA A 43 13.16 -6.97 -9.83
CA ALA A 43 14.60 -6.69 -9.94
C ALA A 43 15.18 -5.90 -8.75
N PHE A 44 14.36 -5.45 -7.80
CA PHE A 44 14.78 -4.56 -6.72
C PHE A 44 15.07 -5.30 -5.43
N SER A 45 16.11 -4.88 -4.72
CA SER A 45 16.48 -5.41 -3.40
C SER A 45 16.69 -4.27 -2.42
N PHE A 46 16.21 -4.50 -1.20
CA PHE A 46 16.14 -3.56 -0.09
C PHE A 46 16.75 -4.19 1.15
N GLU A 47 17.33 -3.37 2.02
CA GLU A 47 17.94 -3.86 3.27
C GLU A 47 16.89 -4.14 4.34
N MET A 48 15.69 -3.57 4.22
CA MET A 48 14.57 -3.82 5.12
C MET A 48 13.24 -4.02 4.37
N PRO A 49 12.28 -4.77 4.95
CA PRO A 49 11.02 -5.10 4.31
C PRO A 49 9.98 -4.01 4.58
N LEU A 50 10.31 -2.75 4.28
CA LEU A 50 9.53 -1.58 4.69
C LEU A 50 9.34 -0.56 3.56
N LEU A 51 8.08 -0.19 3.35
CA LEU A 51 7.67 0.93 2.52
C LEU A 51 7.02 2.01 3.40
N ALA A 52 7.31 3.28 3.14
CA ALA A 52 6.52 4.38 3.69
C ALA A 52 5.26 4.59 2.84
N ALA A 53 4.12 4.74 3.51
CA ALA A 53 2.82 4.91 2.87
C ALA A 53 2.76 6.23 2.07
N PRO A 54 2.15 6.22 0.87
CA PRO A 54 2.00 7.41 0.05
C PRO A 54 0.95 8.35 0.65
N MET A 55 1.39 9.13 1.63
CA MET A 55 0.63 10.17 2.31
C MET A 55 1.49 11.43 2.29
N ASP A 56 0.89 12.57 1.97
CA ASP A 56 1.65 13.84 1.83
C ASP A 56 2.32 14.28 3.13
N SER A 57 1.73 13.90 4.27
CA SER A 57 2.25 14.12 5.61
C SER A 57 3.37 13.17 6.02
N VAL A 58 3.63 12.12 5.23
CA VAL A 58 4.62 11.07 5.53
C VAL A 58 5.77 11.13 4.53
N VAL A 59 5.47 11.10 3.22
CA VAL A 59 6.47 11.00 2.17
C VAL A 59 6.53 12.29 1.34
N SER A 60 7.56 13.07 1.60
CA SER A 60 8.10 14.07 0.67
C SER A 60 9.16 13.43 -0.25
N PRO A 61 9.59 14.07 -1.34
CA PRO A 61 10.80 13.66 -2.07
C PRO A 61 12.01 13.49 -1.13
N ALA A 62 12.21 14.43 -0.20
CA ALA A 62 13.31 14.36 0.78
C ALA A 62 13.18 13.14 1.71
N THR A 63 11.97 12.84 2.20
CA THR A 63 11.72 11.66 3.04
C THR A 63 11.93 10.37 2.24
N ALA A 64 11.49 10.33 0.98
CA ALA A 64 11.69 9.17 0.12
C ALA A 64 13.17 8.88 -0.11
N ILE A 65 13.96 9.93 -0.37
CA ILE A 65 15.41 9.85 -0.51
C ILE A 65 16.06 9.37 0.80
N ALA A 66 15.67 9.94 1.94
CA ALA A 66 16.22 9.57 3.25
C ALA A 66 15.94 8.09 3.57
N LEU A 67 14.71 7.62 3.37
CA LEU A 67 14.34 6.23 3.60
C LEU A 67 15.03 5.27 2.62
N GLY A 68 15.14 5.65 1.34
CA GLY A 68 15.88 4.89 0.34
C GLY A 68 17.34 4.67 0.72
N LYS A 69 18.01 5.69 1.26
CA LYS A 69 19.39 5.59 1.77
C LYS A 69 19.52 4.74 3.04
N LEU A 70 18.43 4.57 3.78
CA LEU A 70 18.37 3.67 4.94
C LEU A 70 18.00 2.23 4.53
N GLY A 71 17.77 1.96 3.24
CA GLY A 71 17.49 0.62 2.72
C GLY A 71 16.01 0.24 2.70
N GLY A 72 15.09 1.18 2.91
CA GLY A 72 13.65 1.00 2.70
C GLY A 72 13.15 1.68 1.42
N VAL A 73 11.83 1.82 1.27
CA VAL A 73 11.20 2.45 0.09
C VAL A 73 10.27 3.59 0.47
N GLY A 74 10.53 4.79 -0.01
CA GLY A 74 9.57 5.89 0.10
C GLY A 74 8.63 5.93 -1.10
N VAL A 75 7.33 5.72 -0.89
CA VAL A 75 6.34 5.79 -1.98
C VAL A 75 5.72 7.18 -2.01
N LEU A 76 5.99 7.96 -3.05
CA LEU A 76 5.43 9.31 -3.18
C LEU A 76 3.95 9.26 -3.57
N ASN A 77 3.11 10.08 -2.93
CA ASN A 77 1.72 10.25 -3.34
C ASN A 77 1.62 11.15 -4.58
N LEU A 78 1.32 10.56 -5.74
CA LEU A 78 1.32 11.29 -7.03
C LEU A 78 0.00 11.99 -7.34
N GLU A 79 -0.99 11.85 -6.46
CA GLU A 79 -2.26 12.58 -6.52
C GLU A 79 -2.45 13.53 -5.33
N GLY A 80 -1.38 13.82 -4.59
CA GLY A 80 -1.36 14.67 -3.42
C GLY A 80 -0.89 16.11 -3.67
N VAL A 81 -0.60 16.84 -2.59
CA VAL A 81 -0.15 18.24 -2.69
C VAL A 81 1.18 18.38 -3.43
N TRP A 82 2.05 17.36 -3.34
CA TRP A 82 3.37 17.33 -3.99
C TRP A 82 3.32 17.45 -5.52
N THR A 83 2.19 17.08 -6.11
CA THR A 83 1.95 17.10 -7.57
C THR A 83 0.84 18.06 -7.98
N ARG A 84 0.27 18.82 -7.03
CA ARG A 84 -0.74 19.87 -7.28
C ARG A 84 -0.17 21.29 -7.15
N TYR A 85 0.88 21.45 -6.33
CA TYR A 85 1.46 22.76 -5.99
C TYR A 85 2.98 22.80 -6.19
N GLU A 86 3.49 23.94 -6.64
CA GLU A 86 4.95 24.19 -6.73
C GLU A 86 5.60 24.19 -5.35
N GLU A 87 4.89 24.76 -4.36
CA GLU A 87 5.35 24.95 -2.98
C GLU A 87 4.50 24.14 -1.99
N PRO A 88 4.56 22.80 -2.03
CA PRO A 88 3.70 21.93 -1.22
C PRO A 88 3.92 22.11 0.29
N GLU A 89 5.14 22.48 0.71
CA GLU A 89 5.47 22.75 2.11
C GLU A 89 4.64 23.89 2.71
N LYS A 90 4.35 24.95 1.93
CA LYS A 90 3.49 26.05 2.40
C LYS A 90 2.06 25.56 2.63
N VAL A 91 1.57 24.69 1.75
CA VAL A 91 0.23 24.09 1.84
C VAL A 91 0.15 23.15 3.05
N LEU A 92 1.18 22.33 3.29
CA LEU A 92 1.25 21.46 4.46
C LEU A 92 1.37 22.25 5.77
N ALA A 93 2.11 23.36 5.77
CA ALA A 93 2.18 24.27 6.91
C ALA A 93 0.84 24.94 7.21
N GLU A 94 0.09 25.34 6.17
CA GLU A 94 -1.29 25.83 6.31
C GLU A 94 -2.18 24.77 6.98
N ILE A 95 -2.20 23.54 6.45
CA ILE A 95 -3.01 22.43 7.00
C ILE A 95 -2.68 22.19 8.48
N ARG A 96 -1.38 22.23 8.84
CA ARG A 96 -0.93 22.03 10.23
C ARG A 96 -1.44 23.10 11.20
N GLY A 97 -1.70 24.32 10.71
CA GLY A 97 -2.20 25.44 11.50
C GLY A 97 -3.72 25.44 11.71
N LEU A 98 -4.47 24.59 11.00
CA LEU A 98 -5.93 24.56 11.05
C LEU A 98 -6.47 23.87 12.30
N SER A 99 -7.62 24.33 12.77
CA SER A 99 -8.37 23.60 13.78
C SER A 99 -8.99 22.33 13.20
N ALA A 100 -9.30 21.34 14.05
CA ALA A 100 -9.96 20.11 13.60
C ALA A 100 -11.33 20.34 12.94
N ALA A 101 -12.02 21.43 13.29
CA ALA A 101 -13.31 21.79 12.71
C ALA A 101 -13.18 22.33 11.27
N GLU A 102 -12.08 23.00 10.95
CA GLU A 102 -11.84 23.64 9.66
C GLU A 102 -11.02 22.75 8.72
N ALA A 103 -10.16 21.89 9.28
CA ALA A 103 -9.19 21.10 8.54
C ALA A 103 -9.80 20.31 7.39
N THR A 104 -10.90 19.58 7.63
CA THR A 104 -11.53 18.73 6.60
C THR A 104 -12.02 19.54 5.40
N ALA A 105 -12.76 20.62 5.63
CA ALA A 105 -13.31 21.45 4.55
C ALA A 105 -12.17 22.10 3.74
N ARG A 106 -11.16 22.62 4.44
CA ARG A 106 -10.03 23.27 3.77
C ARG A 106 -9.16 22.29 3.00
N MET A 107 -8.94 21.09 3.53
CA MET A 107 -8.26 20.02 2.79
C MET A 107 -9.02 19.63 1.53
N GLN A 108 -10.36 19.56 1.55
CA GLN A 108 -11.13 19.29 0.34
C GLN A 108 -10.90 20.34 -0.75
N GLU A 109 -10.83 21.63 -0.38
CA GLU A 109 -10.51 22.71 -1.32
C GLU A 109 -9.10 22.59 -1.88
N ILE A 110 -8.10 22.30 -1.03
CA ILE A 110 -6.71 22.12 -1.43
C ILE A 110 -6.58 20.94 -2.42
N TYR A 111 -7.21 19.80 -2.13
CA TYR A 111 -7.10 18.62 -2.98
C TYR A 111 -8.00 18.67 -4.22
N ALA A 112 -8.84 19.70 -4.36
CA ALA A 112 -9.60 19.95 -5.59
C ALA A 112 -8.76 20.57 -6.72
N ALA A 113 -7.63 21.23 -6.39
CA ALA A 113 -6.70 21.76 -7.39
C ALA A 113 -6.17 20.63 -8.28
N PRO A 114 -6.11 20.77 -9.62
CA PRO A 114 -5.78 19.65 -10.51
C PRO A 114 -4.37 19.09 -10.26
N ILE A 115 -4.20 17.79 -10.52
CA ILE A 115 -2.88 17.16 -10.56
C ILE A 115 -2.14 17.69 -11.79
N ARG A 116 -0.88 18.10 -11.61
CA ARG A 116 -0.03 18.70 -12.64
C ARG A 116 1.02 17.69 -13.13
N PRO A 117 0.92 17.15 -14.36
CA PRO A 117 1.84 16.14 -14.89
C PRO A 117 3.32 16.53 -14.86
N GLU A 118 3.61 17.82 -15.04
CA GLU A 118 4.97 18.36 -14.96
C GLU A 118 5.56 18.24 -13.55
N LEU A 119 4.73 18.35 -12.51
CA LEU A 119 5.17 18.16 -11.12
C LEU A 119 5.39 16.69 -10.80
N ILE A 120 4.57 15.77 -11.33
CA ILE A 120 4.86 14.32 -11.24
C ILE A 120 6.27 14.04 -11.75
N THR A 121 6.57 14.50 -12.96
CA THR A 121 7.89 14.31 -13.59
C THR A 121 9.00 14.92 -12.74
N ALA A 122 8.82 16.17 -12.27
CA ALA A 122 9.84 16.87 -11.49
C ALA A 122 10.15 16.17 -10.15
N ARG A 123 9.13 15.73 -9.41
CA ARG A 123 9.32 15.08 -8.10
C ARG A 123 9.96 13.70 -8.23
N LEU A 124 9.57 12.93 -9.24
CA LEU A 124 10.19 11.62 -9.49
C LEU A 124 11.65 11.76 -9.95
N ALA A 125 11.96 12.79 -10.75
CA ALA A 125 13.33 13.10 -11.15
C ALA A 125 14.22 13.52 -9.96
N GLU A 126 13.67 14.28 -9.01
CA GLU A 126 14.34 14.66 -7.76
C GLU A 126 14.77 13.43 -6.94
N ILE A 127 13.86 12.46 -6.77
CA ILE A 127 14.16 11.20 -6.07
C ILE A 127 15.22 10.40 -6.83
N ARG A 128 15.08 10.30 -8.16
CA ARG A 128 16.03 9.58 -9.03
C ARG A 128 17.44 10.14 -8.94
N ALA A 129 17.59 11.47 -8.89
CA ALA A 129 18.88 12.13 -8.83
C ALA A 129 19.68 11.75 -7.57
N ALA A 130 19.02 11.26 -6.52
CA ALA A 130 19.66 10.76 -5.31
C ALA A 130 20.13 9.29 -5.40
N GLY A 131 19.84 8.59 -6.51
CA GLY A 131 20.27 7.21 -6.75
C GLY A 131 19.52 6.15 -5.93
N VAL A 132 18.34 6.47 -5.39
CA VAL A 132 17.46 5.52 -4.69
C VAL A 132 16.33 5.05 -5.61
N VAL A 133 15.68 3.94 -5.24
CA VAL A 133 14.50 3.44 -5.97
C VAL A 133 13.37 4.47 -5.94
N VAL A 134 12.83 4.76 -7.11
CA VAL A 134 11.75 5.72 -7.33
C VAL A 134 10.40 5.00 -7.30
N ALA A 135 9.66 5.15 -6.20
CA ALA A 135 8.32 4.60 -6.06
C ALA A 135 7.26 5.72 -6.00
N GLY A 136 6.15 5.51 -6.70
CA GLY A 136 5.04 6.46 -6.73
C GLY A 136 3.68 5.77 -6.71
N ALA A 137 2.69 6.41 -6.11
CA ALA A 137 1.35 5.86 -5.98
C ALA A 137 0.26 6.72 -6.60
N LEU A 138 -0.71 6.07 -7.24
CA LEU A 138 -1.97 6.65 -7.70
C LEU A 138 -3.14 5.76 -7.27
N SER A 139 -4.31 6.36 -7.10
CA SER A 139 -5.56 5.62 -7.03
C SER A 139 -5.88 4.95 -8.37
N PRO A 140 -6.75 3.91 -8.41
CA PRO A 140 -7.15 3.29 -9.67
C PRO A 140 -7.71 4.31 -10.69
N GLN A 141 -8.46 5.31 -10.23
CA GLN A 141 -9.06 6.34 -11.08
C GLN A 141 -7.98 7.25 -11.69
N ARG A 142 -7.04 7.74 -10.88
CA ARG A 142 -5.96 8.62 -11.36
C ARG A 142 -4.90 7.88 -12.15
N THR A 143 -4.77 6.57 -11.94
CA THR A 143 -3.89 5.71 -12.75
C THR A 143 -4.28 5.79 -14.22
N GLN A 144 -5.57 5.66 -14.56
CA GLN A 144 -6.05 5.74 -15.94
C GLN A 144 -5.72 7.09 -16.61
N GLU A 145 -5.68 8.17 -15.83
CA GLU A 145 -5.43 9.53 -16.32
C GLU A 145 -3.92 9.85 -16.45
N HIS A 146 -3.09 9.37 -15.51
CA HIS A 146 -1.73 9.85 -15.35
C HIS A 146 -0.63 8.81 -15.55
N TYR A 147 -0.95 7.52 -15.73
CA TYR A 147 0.08 6.47 -15.80
C TYR A 147 1.16 6.75 -16.84
N GLU A 148 0.81 7.24 -18.03
CA GLU A 148 1.81 7.53 -19.06
C GLU A 148 2.84 8.55 -18.58
N THR A 149 2.42 9.55 -17.81
CA THR A 149 3.32 10.55 -17.23
C THR A 149 4.26 9.89 -16.24
N VAL A 150 3.72 9.03 -15.38
CA VAL A 150 4.48 8.31 -14.35
C VAL A 150 5.54 7.37 -14.97
N ILE A 151 5.15 6.62 -16.01
CA ILE A 151 6.06 5.73 -16.75
C ILE A 151 7.11 6.53 -17.51
N LYS A 152 6.74 7.60 -18.22
CA LYS A 152 7.69 8.48 -18.93
C LYS A 152 8.68 9.17 -17.99
N ALA A 153 8.27 9.49 -16.75
CA ALA A 153 9.14 9.99 -15.69
C ALA A 153 10.07 8.90 -15.09
N GLY A 154 9.86 7.64 -15.48
CA GLY A 154 10.74 6.50 -15.22
C GLY A 154 10.49 5.77 -13.91
N VAL A 155 9.30 5.84 -13.30
CA VAL A 155 9.04 5.16 -12.01
C VAL A 155 9.60 3.73 -11.99
N ASP A 156 10.27 3.36 -10.90
CA ASP A 156 10.89 2.04 -10.76
C ASP A 156 9.89 1.04 -10.17
N LEU A 157 9.08 1.47 -9.19
CA LEU A 157 7.97 0.71 -8.59
C LEU A 157 6.67 1.52 -8.64
N PHE A 158 5.67 1.03 -9.36
CA PHE A 158 4.39 1.73 -9.46
C PHE A 158 3.35 1.11 -8.53
N VAL A 159 2.75 1.94 -7.67
CA VAL A 159 1.76 1.50 -6.68
C VAL A 159 0.37 1.98 -7.07
N ILE A 160 -0.55 1.06 -7.31
CA ILE A 160 -1.98 1.36 -7.49
C ILE A 160 -2.67 1.12 -6.15
N ARG A 161 -2.91 2.19 -5.40
CA ARG A 161 -3.43 2.13 -4.03
C ARG A 161 -4.76 2.85 -3.91
N GLY A 162 -5.81 2.11 -3.55
CA GLY A 162 -7.07 2.65 -3.07
C GLY A 162 -7.43 2.05 -1.73
N THR A 163 -8.51 2.53 -1.09
CA THR A 163 -9.04 1.91 0.13
C THR A 163 -9.36 0.44 -0.18
N THR A 164 -10.34 0.18 -1.02
CA THR A 164 -10.65 -1.17 -1.50
C THR A 164 -10.42 -1.23 -3.00
N VAL A 165 -9.59 -2.17 -3.45
CA VAL A 165 -9.35 -2.40 -4.89
C VAL A 165 -9.75 -3.83 -5.25
N SER A 166 -10.53 -3.95 -6.31
CA SER A 166 -10.88 -5.22 -6.96
C SER A 166 -10.27 -5.25 -8.35
N ALA A 167 -9.90 -6.46 -8.82
CA ALA A 167 -9.41 -6.64 -10.18
C ALA A 167 -10.45 -6.27 -11.25
N GLU A 168 -11.73 -6.39 -10.90
CA GLU A 168 -12.87 -6.03 -11.74
C GLU A 168 -13.64 -4.89 -11.07
N HIS A 169 -13.67 -3.73 -11.71
CA HIS A 169 -14.54 -2.62 -11.32
C HIS A 169 -15.67 -2.51 -12.36
N VAL A 170 -16.90 -2.34 -11.90
CA VAL A 170 -18.07 -2.17 -12.77
C VAL A 170 -18.62 -0.77 -12.57
N SER A 171 -18.59 0.03 -13.63
CA SER A 171 -19.18 1.37 -13.65
C SER A 171 -20.15 1.49 -14.82
N LYS A 172 -21.25 2.21 -14.60
CA LYS A 172 -22.24 2.55 -15.64
C LYS A 172 -21.94 3.90 -16.30
N THR A 173 -21.06 4.70 -15.70
CA THR A 173 -20.83 6.11 -16.06
C THR A 173 -19.43 6.37 -16.60
N THR A 174 -18.49 5.47 -16.32
CA THR A 174 -17.08 5.59 -16.71
C THR A 174 -16.55 4.23 -17.13
N GLU A 175 -15.63 4.18 -18.09
CA GLU A 175 -14.97 2.94 -18.44
C GLU A 175 -13.95 2.57 -17.34
N PRO A 176 -14.12 1.43 -16.64
CA PRO A 176 -13.24 1.04 -15.55
C PRO A 176 -11.86 0.63 -16.05
N LEU A 177 -10.82 0.93 -15.27
CA LEU A 177 -9.47 0.43 -15.54
C LEU A 177 -9.46 -1.10 -15.48
N ASN A 178 -9.21 -1.76 -16.61
CA ASN A 178 -8.97 -3.20 -16.65
C ASN A 178 -7.54 -3.47 -16.16
N LEU A 179 -7.41 -3.73 -14.85
CA LEU A 179 -6.11 -3.93 -14.20
C LEU A 179 -5.31 -5.07 -14.81
N LYS A 180 -5.95 -6.14 -15.29
CA LYS A 180 -5.25 -7.26 -15.93
C LYS A 180 -4.58 -6.83 -17.23
N LYS A 181 -5.29 -6.16 -18.12
CA LYS A 181 -4.71 -5.65 -19.37
C LYS A 181 -3.64 -4.60 -19.06
N PHE A 182 -3.98 -3.66 -18.18
CA PHE A 182 -3.11 -2.55 -17.82
C PHE A 182 -1.78 -3.00 -17.23
N ILE A 183 -1.80 -3.81 -16.17
CA ILE A 183 -0.56 -4.24 -15.48
C ILE A 183 0.30 -5.11 -16.40
N TYR A 184 -0.31 -5.92 -17.25
CA TYR A 184 0.42 -6.76 -18.20
C TYR A 184 1.13 -5.95 -19.31
N GLU A 185 0.63 -4.78 -19.65
CA GLU A 185 1.21 -3.89 -20.68
C GLU A 185 2.30 -2.96 -20.11
N LEU A 186 2.47 -2.91 -18.79
CA LEU A 186 3.49 -2.08 -18.16
C LEU A 186 4.82 -2.84 -18.00
N ASP A 187 5.91 -2.20 -18.41
CA ASP A 187 7.28 -2.70 -18.22
C ASP A 187 7.85 -2.40 -16.82
N VAL A 188 7.00 -1.97 -15.88
CA VAL A 188 7.39 -1.66 -14.50
C VAL A 188 6.64 -2.57 -13.52
N PRO A 189 7.28 -3.07 -12.45
CA PRO A 189 6.59 -3.85 -11.45
C PRO A 189 5.51 -3.04 -10.74
N VAL A 190 4.30 -3.60 -10.72
CA VAL A 190 3.12 -2.99 -10.09
C VAL A 190 2.79 -3.65 -8.77
N ILE A 191 2.65 -2.84 -7.71
CA ILE A 191 2.03 -3.23 -6.45
C ILE A 191 0.59 -2.70 -6.44
N VAL A 192 -0.40 -3.54 -6.09
CA VAL A 192 -1.82 -3.15 -6.14
C VAL A 192 -2.60 -3.54 -4.88
N GLY A 193 -3.49 -2.66 -4.40
CA GLY A 193 -4.44 -2.96 -3.32
C GLY A 193 -5.16 -1.68 -2.84
N GLY A 194 -5.91 -1.66 -1.76
CA GLY A 194 -6.01 -2.65 -0.68
C GLY A 194 -6.98 -3.81 -0.93
N ALA A 195 -6.50 -5.02 -0.63
CA ALA A 195 -7.29 -6.25 -0.58
C ALA A 195 -7.35 -6.77 0.86
N ALA A 196 -8.48 -7.38 1.23
CA ALA A 196 -8.67 -7.92 2.59
C ALA A 196 -9.18 -9.38 2.61
N THR A 197 -9.33 -9.99 1.44
CA THR A 197 -9.89 -11.35 1.31
C THR A 197 -9.07 -12.17 0.33
N TYR A 198 -9.09 -13.50 0.54
CA TYR A 198 -8.44 -14.48 -0.34
C TYR A 198 -8.81 -14.26 -1.82
N THR A 199 -10.11 -14.19 -2.14
CA THR A 199 -10.57 -14.11 -3.54
C THR A 199 -10.16 -12.81 -4.22
N ALA A 200 -10.28 -11.67 -3.51
CA ALA A 200 -9.87 -10.39 -4.07
C ALA A 200 -8.36 -10.38 -4.35
N ALA A 201 -7.54 -10.88 -3.42
CA ALA A 201 -6.11 -10.97 -3.59
C ALA A 201 -5.71 -11.91 -4.73
N LEU A 202 -6.33 -13.10 -4.84
CA LEU A 202 -6.07 -14.04 -5.93
C LEU A 202 -6.36 -13.41 -7.30
N HIS A 203 -7.45 -12.63 -7.40
CA HIS A 203 -7.77 -11.93 -8.64
C HIS A 203 -6.75 -10.83 -8.95
N LEU A 204 -6.29 -10.07 -7.95
CA LEU A 204 -5.21 -9.10 -8.13
C LEU A 204 -3.90 -9.77 -8.55
N MET A 205 -3.53 -10.91 -7.99
CA MET A 205 -2.34 -11.68 -8.39
C MET A 205 -2.43 -12.06 -9.88
N ARG A 206 -3.60 -12.53 -10.34
CA ARG A 206 -3.86 -12.88 -11.75
C ARG A 206 -3.80 -11.70 -12.72
N THR A 207 -3.79 -10.46 -12.24
CA THR A 207 -3.56 -9.28 -13.11
C THR A 207 -2.11 -9.18 -13.57
N GLY A 208 -1.19 -9.89 -12.90
CA GLY A 208 0.24 -9.75 -13.13
C GLY A 208 0.91 -8.74 -12.18
N ALA A 209 0.30 -8.44 -11.04
CA ALA A 209 0.94 -7.64 -10.01
C ALA A 209 2.20 -8.34 -9.45
N ALA A 210 3.23 -7.55 -9.12
CA ALA A 210 4.42 -8.02 -8.39
C ALA A 210 4.14 -8.13 -6.88
N GLY A 211 3.20 -7.33 -6.36
CA GLY A 211 2.77 -7.38 -4.97
C GLY A 211 1.31 -6.96 -4.76
N VAL A 212 0.72 -7.42 -3.66
CA VAL A 212 -0.63 -7.07 -3.22
C VAL A 212 -0.57 -6.37 -1.87
N LEU A 213 -1.16 -5.17 -1.77
CA LEU A 213 -1.34 -4.48 -0.50
C LEU A 213 -2.53 -5.10 0.25
N VAL A 214 -2.30 -5.54 1.49
CA VAL A 214 -3.30 -6.15 2.35
C VAL A 214 -3.77 -5.19 3.41
N GLY A 215 -5.07 -5.01 3.51
CA GLY A 215 -5.69 -4.06 4.43
C GLY A 215 -6.11 -2.78 3.73
N PHE A 216 -6.66 -1.88 4.53
CA PHE A 216 -7.11 -0.56 4.12
C PHE A 216 -6.15 0.42 4.76
N GLY A 217 -5.23 1.00 3.98
CA GLY A 217 -4.14 1.82 4.48
C GLY A 217 -4.53 2.89 5.50
N GLY A 218 -3.62 3.17 6.44
CA GLY A 218 -3.77 4.29 7.38
C GLY A 218 -4.66 4.02 8.60
N GLY A 219 -4.56 2.85 9.22
CA GLY A 219 -5.42 2.41 10.34
C GLY A 219 -5.63 3.42 11.50
N ALA A 220 -4.69 4.35 11.76
CA ALA A 220 -4.88 5.40 12.75
C ALA A 220 -5.65 6.64 12.23
N ALA A 221 -5.51 6.96 10.93
CA ALA A 221 -6.15 8.12 10.30
C ALA A 221 -7.44 7.76 9.55
N SER A 222 -7.69 6.47 9.30
CA SER A 222 -8.85 6.00 8.56
C SER A 222 -10.10 5.90 9.43
N THR A 223 -11.20 6.46 8.93
CA THR A 223 -12.52 6.39 9.55
C THR A 223 -13.41 5.30 8.93
N THR A 224 -12.89 4.46 8.01
CA THR A 224 -13.69 3.46 7.26
C THR A 224 -14.54 2.57 8.17
N ARG A 225 -14.01 2.13 9.33
CA ARG A 225 -14.77 1.33 10.29
C ARG A 225 -15.91 2.13 10.92
N ALA A 226 -15.66 3.37 11.32
CA ALA A 226 -16.63 4.23 11.98
C ALA A 226 -17.72 4.72 11.01
N SER A 227 -17.34 5.08 9.79
CA SER A 227 -18.24 5.66 8.79
C SER A 227 -18.98 4.61 7.96
N LEU A 228 -18.34 3.49 7.62
CA LEU A 228 -18.90 2.48 6.70
C LEU A 228 -19.13 1.11 7.36
N GLY A 229 -18.67 0.89 8.60
CA GLY A 229 -18.77 -0.41 9.26
C GLY A 229 -17.85 -1.49 8.67
N ILE A 230 -16.92 -1.12 7.79
CA ILE A 230 -15.99 -2.04 7.11
C ILE A 230 -14.64 -2.02 7.81
N HIS A 231 -14.11 -3.20 8.12
CA HIS A 231 -12.82 -3.36 8.78
C HIS A 231 -12.17 -4.68 8.39
N ALA A 232 -10.85 -4.66 8.13
CA ALA A 232 -10.05 -5.86 7.91
C ALA A 232 -9.26 -6.18 9.20
N PRO A 233 -9.59 -7.28 9.90
CA PRO A 233 -8.75 -7.78 11.00
C PRO A 233 -7.40 -8.24 10.43
N MET A 234 -6.36 -7.44 10.63
CA MET A 234 -5.12 -7.53 9.83
C MET A 234 -4.41 -8.88 9.92
N ALA A 235 -4.36 -9.53 11.09
CA ALA A 235 -3.73 -10.85 11.19
C ALA A 235 -4.46 -11.90 10.34
N THR A 236 -5.81 -11.86 10.34
CA THR A 236 -6.61 -12.74 9.47
C THR A 236 -6.50 -12.37 8.00
N ALA A 237 -6.55 -11.08 7.67
CA ALA A 237 -6.47 -10.62 6.28
C ALA A 237 -5.12 -11.01 5.66
N VAL A 238 -4.00 -10.74 6.34
CA VAL A 238 -2.66 -11.11 5.86
C VAL A 238 -2.54 -12.62 5.67
N ALA A 239 -3.01 -13.42 6.64
CA ALA A 239 -2.98 -14.87 6.52
C ALA A 239 -3.82 -15.41 5.34
N ASP A 240 -5.00 -14.85 5.09
CA ASP A 240 -5.84 -15.24 3.96
C ASP A 240 -5.21 -14.90 2.61
N VAL A 241 -4.62 -13.70 2.48
CA VAL A 241 -3.94 -13.26 1.27
C VAL A 241 -2.64 -14.06 1.06
N ALA A 242 -1.91 -14.39 2.12
CA ALA A 242 -0.79 -15.32 2.06
C ALA A 242 -1.21 -16.72 1.58
N GLY A 243 -2.41 -17.18 1.97
CA GLY A 243 -3.04 -18.38 1.43
C GLY A 243 -3.32 -18.26 -0.07
N ALA A 244 -3.88 -17.13 -0.52
CA ALA A 244 -4.10 -16.86 -1.95
C ALA A 244 -2.80 -16.83 -2.74
N ARG A 245 -1.73 -16.24 -2.18
CA ARG A 245 -0.39 -16.23 -2.80
C ARG A 245 0.13 -17.64 -3.00
N ARG A 246 0.01 -18.52 -1.99
CA ARG A 246 0.47 -19.91 -2.09
C ARG A 246 -0.26 -20.62 -3.23
N ASP A 247 -1.59 -20.52 -3.27
CA ASP A 247 -2.36 -21.22 -4.30
C ASP A 247 -2.10 -20.62 -5.70
N TYR A 248 -1.86 -19.31 -5.80
CA TYR A 248 -1.43 -18.67 -7.04
C TYR A 248 -0.02 -19.09 -7.48
N LEU A 249 0.90 -19.29 -6.54
CA LEU A 249 2.26 -19.78 -6.82
C LEU A 249 2.18 -21.15 -7.53
N ASP A 250 1.31 -22.03 -7.04
CA ASP A 250 1.04 -23.33 -7.65
C ASP A 250 0.34 -23.18 -9.02
N GLU A 251 -0.71 -22.35 -9.10
CA GLU A 251 -1.49 -22.09 -10.33
C GLU A 251 -0.61 -21.54 -11.47
N SER A 252 0.31 -20.63 -11.14
CA SER A 252 1.18 -19.93 -12.09
C SER A 252 2.45 -20.69 -12.46
N GLY A 253 2.74 -21.82 -11.79
CA GLY A 253 3.96 -22.57 -11.99
C GLY A 253 5.22 -21.92 -11.42
N GLY A 254 5.09 -21.07 -10.39
CA GLY A 254 6.23 -20.50 -9.66
C GLY A 254 6.28 -18.97 -9.57
N ARG A 255 5.24 -18.23 -9.99
CA ARG A 255 5.21 -16.78 -9.83
C ARG A 255 4.89 -16.39 -8.40
N TYR A 256 5.88 -15.85 -7.70
CA TYR A 256 5.74 -15.36 -6.33
C TYR A 256 5.23 -13.91 -6.33
N VAL A 257 4.02 -13.67 -5.82
CA VAL A 257 3.47 -12.31 -5.65
C VAL A 257 3.59 -11.90 -4.19
N HIS A 258 4.25 -10.78 -3.93
CA HIS A 258 4.49 -10.34 -2.56
C HIS A 258 3.21 -9.93 -1.84
N VAL A 259 3.13 -10.24 -0.56
CA VAL A 259 2.06 -9.81 0.35
C VAL A 259 2.60 -8.66 1.20
N ILE A 260 2.02 -7.48 1.08
CA ILE A 260 2.50 -6.28 1.79
C ILE A 260 1.41 -5.82 2.75
N ALA A 261 1.66 -5.88 4.06
CA ALA A 261 0.66 -5.44 5.03
C ALA A 261 0.59 -3.90 5.09
N ASP A 262 -0.56 -3.32 4.75
CA ASP A 262 -0.84 -1.88 4.70
C ASP A 262 -1.98 -1.53 5.67
N GLY A 263 -1.62 -1.26 6.92
CA GLY A 263 -2.56 -0.86 7.97
C GLY A 263 -2.39 -1.65 9.27
N GLY A 264 -2.79 -1.04 10.39
CA GLY A 264 -2.77 -1.66 11.72
C GLY A 264 -1.37 -1.87 12.31
N ILE A 265 -0.34 -1.22 11.75
CA ILE A 265 1.05 -1.29 12.24
C ILE A 265 1.35 -0.01 13.02
N ASN A 266 1.46 -0.13 14.34
CA ASN A 266 1.77 1.00 15.22
C ASN A 266 3.09 0.81 15.96
N THR A 267 3.57 -0.43 16.05
CA THR A 267 4.81 -0.77 16.75
C THR A 267 5.66 -1.71 15.92
N SER A 268 6.94 -1.82 16.25
CA SER A 268 7.82 -2.85 15.68
C SER A 268 7.27 -4.26 15.92
N GLY A 269 6.58 -4.51 17.04
CA GLY A 269 5.92 -5.78 17.31
C GLY A 269 4.86 -6.14 16.28
N ASP A 270 4.12 -5.16 15.77
CA ASP A 270 3.11 -5.38 14.71
C ASP A 270 3.76 -5.73 13.38
N ILE A 271 4.92 -5.14 13.07
CA ILE A 271 5.73 -5.53 11.90
C ILE A 271 6.08 -7.01 12.00
N VAL A 272 6.62 -7.45 13.14
CA VAL A 272 7.00 -8.86 13.32
C VAL A 272 5.77 -9.78 13.19
N LYS A 273 4.63 -9.40 13.78
CA LYS A 273 3.38 -10.17 13.66
C LYS A 273 2.86 -10.22 12.22
N ALA A 274 2.95 -9.12 11.46
CA ALA A 274 2.56 -9.09 10.06
C ALA A 274 3.39 -10.06 9.22
N ILE A 275 4.71 -10.04 9.38
CA ILE A 275 5.61 -10.99 8.70
C ILE A 275 5.29 -12.43 9.12
N ALA A 276 5.05 -12.69 10.41
CA ALA A 276 4.66 -14.01 10.91
C ALA A 276 3.30 -14.50 10.37
N CYS A 277 2.36 -13.59 10.08
CA CYS A 277 1.10 -13.91 9.42
C CYS A 277 1.25 -14.20 7.92
N GLY A 278 2.43 -13.94 7.33
CA GLY A 278 2.75 -14.26 5.95
C GLY A 278 2.96 -13.07 5.03
N ALA A 279 3.11 -11.85 5.57
CA ALA A 279 3.57 -10.70 4.79
C ALA A 279 5.07 -10.81 4.46
N ASP A 280 5.46 -10.31 3.30
CA ASP A 280 6.83 -10.20 2.82
C ASP A 280 7.43 -8.83 3.15
N ALA A 281 6.58 -7.80 3.22
CA ALA A 281 6.93 -6.46 3.63
C ALA A 281 5.75 -5.73 4.30
N VAL A 282 6.03 -4.57 4.87
CA VAL A 282 5.04 -3.72 5.51
C VAL A 282 5.03 -2.32 4.90
N MET A 283 3.83 -1.73 4.79
CA MET A 283 3.65 -0.33 4.46
C MET A 283 3.27 0.45 5.72
N VAL A 284 4.07 1.45 6.07
CA VAL A 284 4.00 2.18 7.34
C VAL A 284 3.64 3.64 7.11
N GLY A 285 2.65 4.14 7.86
CA GLY A 285 2.20 5.53 7.83
C GLY A 285 2.55 6.26 9.12
N THR A 286 1.59 6.28 10.04
CA THR A 286 1.60 7.02 11.33
C THR A 286 2.29 6.28 12.48
N ALA A 287 3.15 5.30 12.21
CA ALA A 287 3.78 4.50 13.27
C ALA A 287 4.79 5.30 14.10
#